data_AF-A0A956BGX7-F1
#
_entry.id   AF-A0A956BGX7-F1
#
_cell.length_a   1.000
_cell.length_b   1.000
_cell.length_c   1.000
_cell.angle_alpha   90.00
_cell.angle_beta   90.00
_cell.angle_gamma   90.00
#
_symmetry.space_group_name_H-M   'P 1'
#
loop_
_entity.id
_entity.type
_entity.pdbx_description
1 polymer ?
#
loop_
_entity_poly.entity_id
_entity_poly.type
_entity_poly.pdbx_seq_one_letter_code
_entity_poly.pdbx_strand_id
1 'polypeptide(L)'
;GDQLVIYYKHFPLPQHTHAVEAARAAIAAGNQGQFWEMHNLLFENQSRLSTTTDPNALFIELATELELDTERFLADYAQASAGQLPL
;
A
#
# COMPACT_ATOMS: atom_id res chain seq x y z
N GLY A 1 23.94 -11.54 -17.78
CA GLY A 1 22.72 -11.99 -17.10
C GLY A 1 21.99 -10.74 -16.71
N ASP A 2 20.86 -10.48 -17.36
CA ASP A 2 20.15 -9.21 -17.25
C ASP A 2 19.58 -9.04 -15.84
N GLN A 3 20.20 -8.16 -15.05
CA GLN A 3 19.61 -7.66 -13.83
C GLN A 3 18.71 -6.47 -14.18
N LEU A 4 17.45 -6.76 -14.44
CA LEU A 4 16.42 -5.73 -14.56
C LEU A 4 16.08 -5.23 -13.16
N VAL A 5 16.45 -4.00 -12.85
CA VAL A 5 16.08 -3.32 -11.61
C VAL A 5 14.92 -2.36 -11.92
N ILE A 6 13.76 -2.62 -11.32
CA ILE A 6 12.59 -1.74 -11.46
C ILE A 6 12.67 -0.69 -10.36
N TYR A 7 12.84 0.57 -10.74
CA TYR A 7 12.75 1.72 -9.85
C TYR A 7 11.38 2.37 -9.99
N TYR A 8 10.56 2.32 -8.94
CA TYR A 8 9.33 3.09 -8.87
C TYR A 8 9.62 4.42 -8.18
N LYS A 9 9.68 5.50 -8.95
CA LYS A 9 9.87 6.85 -8.43
C LYS A 9 8.50 7.49 -8.30
N HIS A 10 8.01 7.63 -7.06
CA HIS A 10 6.79 8.38 -6.80
C HIS A 10 6.98 9.82 -7.29
N PHE A 11 6.33 10.16 -8.39
CA PHE A 11 6.11 11.53 -8.85
C PHE A 11 4.68 11.89 -8.45
N PRO A 12 4.45 12.37 -7.21
CA PRO A 12 3.14 12.85 -6.82
C PRO A 12 2.85 14.11 -7.64
N LEU A 13 2.17 13.92 -8.77
CA LEU A 13 1.32 14.97 -9.33
C LEU A 13 0.26 15.29 -8.26
N PRO A 14 -0.26 16.52 -8.17
CA PRO A 14 -1.31 16.90 -7.20
C PRO A 14 -2.55 16.00 -7.22
N GLN A 15 -2.68 15.17 -8.25
CA GLN A 15 -3.77 14.24 -8.52
C GLN A 15 -3.59 12.85 -7.86
N HIS A 16 -2.43 12.55 -7.24
CA HIS A 16 -2.17 11.30 -6.54
C HIS A 16 -1.92 11.51 -5.05
N THR A 17 -2.92 12.08 -4.37
CA THR A 17 -2.86 12.49 -2.95
C THR A 17 -2.49 11.36 -1.99
N HIS A 18 -2.82 10.10 -2.33
CA HIS A 18 -2.74 8.96 -1.41
C HIS A 18 -1.69 7.89 -1.80
N ALA A 19 -0.71 8.26 -2.64
CA ALA A 19 0.26 7.30 -3.15
C ALA A 19 1.21 6.76 -2.07
N VAL A 20 1.55 7.59 -1.07
CA VAL A 20 2.42 7.19 0.05
C VAL A 20 1.67 6.23 0.97
N GLU A 21 0.41 6.52 1.22
CA GLU A 21 -0.52 5.76 2.03
C GLU A 21 -0.77 4.38 1.40
N ALA A 22 -0.97 4.31 0.08
CA ALA A 22 -1.07 3.06 -0.67
C ALA A 22 0.21 2.20 -0.54
N ALA A 23 1.39 2.82 -0.66
CA ALA A 23 2.65 2.11 -0.51
C ALA A 23 2.81 1.52 0.91
N ARG A 24 2.42 2.27 1.95
CA ARG A 24 2.41 1.76 3.34
C ARG A 24 1.45 0.60 3.51
N ALA A 25 0.26 0.66 2.92
CA ALA A 25 -0.71 -0.44 2.95
C ALA A 25 -0.14 -1.71 2.28
N ALA A 26 0.52 -1.57 1.13
CA ALA A 26 1.18 -2.71 0.46
C ALA A 26 2.28 -3.33 1.33
N ILE A 27 3.11 -2.51 1.99
CA ILE A 27 4.16 -3.00 2.91
C ILE A 27 3.55 -3.72 4.12
N ALA A 28 2.51 -3.15 4.73
CA ALA A 28 1.82 -3.76 5.87
C ALA A 28 1.22 -5.13 5.52
N ALA A 29 0.64 -5.26 4.33
CA ALA A 29 0.20 -6.56 3.81
C ALA A 29 1.38 -7.49 3.51
N GLY A 30 2.49 -6.95 3.02
CA GLY A 30 3.74 -7.68 2.79
C GLY A 30 4.35 -8.30 4.04
N ASN A 31 4.23 -7.65 5.20
CA ASN A 31 4.64 -8.21 6.49
C ASN A 31 3.84 -9.45 6.92
N GLN A 32 2.72 -9.70 6.24
CA GLN A 32 1.87 -10.87 6.40
C GLN A 32 1.91 -11.80 5.16
N GLY A 33 2.80 -11.53 4.20
CA GLY A 33 3.04 -12.35 3.02
C GLY A 33 2.20 -11.99 1.79
N GLN A 34 1.41 -10.90 1.82
CA GLN A 34 0.46 -10.55 0.76
C GLN A 34 0.74 -9.18 0.10
N PHE A 35 2.01 -8.91 -0.18
CA PHE A 35 2.42 -7.63 -0.79
C PHE A 35 1.82 -7.44 -2.18
N TRP A 36 1.92 -8.46 -3.04
CA TRP A 36 1.53 -8.37 -4.44
C TRP A 36 0.02 -8.32 -4.61
N GLU A 37 -0.70 -9.06 -3.77
CA GLU A 37 -2.14 -9.10 -3.71
C GLU A 37 -2.69 -7.73 -3.29
N MET A 38 -2.16 -7.14 -2.22
CA MET A 38 -2.53 -5.79 -1.80
C MET A 38 -2.14 -4.76 -2.86
N HIS A 39 -0.96 -4.87 -3.46
CA HIS A 39 -0.54 -4.00 -4.56
C HIS A 39 -1.55 -4.06 -5.72
N ASN A 40 -1.97 -5.25 -6.16
CA ASN A 40 -2.93 -5.40 -7.25
C ASN A 40 -4.29 -4.79 -6.89
N LEU A 41 -4.80 -5.06 -5.69
CA LEU A 41 -6.07 -4.48 -5.22
C LEU A 41 -6.02 -2.95 -5.15
N LEU A 42 -4.89 -2.36 -4.71
CA LEU A 42 -4.70 -0.91 -4.71
C LEU A 42 -4.69 -0.34 -6.14
N PHE A 43 -4.09 -1.06 -7.09
CA PHE A 43 -4.10 -0.69 -8.50
C PHE A 43 -5.51 -0.77 -9.12
N GLU A 44 -6.27 -1.81 -8.81
CA GLU A 44 -7.65 -1.98 -9.26
C GLU A 44 -8.57 -0.90 -8.67
N ASN A 45 -8.29 -0.46 -7.45
CA ASN A 45 -9.06 0.57 -6.74
C ASN A 45 -8.49 1.99 -6.90
N GLN A 46 -7.58 2.23 -7.87
CA GLN A 46 -6.94 3.54 -8.10
C GLN A 46 -7.93 4.72 -8.21
N SER A 47 -9.09 4.51 -8.84
CA SER A 47 -10.13 5.53 -9.00
C SER A 47 -10.76 5.92 -7.66
N ARG A 48 -11.04 4.92 -6.79
CA ARG A 48 -11.54 5.14 -5.43
C ARG A 48 -10.47 5.80 -4.58
N LEU A 49 -9.23 5.34 -4.69
CA LEU A 49 -8.08 5.94 -4.03
C LEU A 49 -7.91 7.41 -4.41
N SER A 50 -8.13 7.78 -5.67
CA SER A 50 -7.92 9.16 -6.15
C SER A 50 -9.02 10.13 -5.71
N THR A 51 -10.20 9.63 -5.36
CA THR A 51 -11.38 10.46 -5.04
C THR A 51 -11.76 10.46 -3.56
N THR A 52 -11.23 9.52 -2.77
CA THR A 52 -11.52 9.45 -1.34
C THR A 52 -10.81 10.54 -0.54
N THR A 53 -11.47 11.03 0.50
CA THR A 53 -10.86 11.92 1.51
C THR A 53 -10.18 11.14 2.63
N ASP A 54 -10.58 9.87 2.83
CA ASP A 54 -10.01 8.96 3.82
C ASP A 54 -9.70 7.60 3.17
N PRO A 55 -8.43 7.27 2.90
CA PRO A 55 -8.05 6.02 2.27
C PRO A 55 -7.99 4.85 3.27
N ASN A 56 -8.01 5.10 4.58
CA ASN A 56 -7.85 4.05 5.60
C ASN A 56 -9.00 3.04 5.56
N ALA A 57 -10.23 3.51 5.35
CA ALA A 57 -11.39 2.65 5.20
C ALA A 57 -11.22 1.65 4.03
N LEU A 58 -10.67 2.14 2.91
CA LEU A 58 -10.37 1.28 1.76
C LEU A 58 -9.26 0.28 2.09
N PHE A 59 -8.18 0.68 2.76
CA PHE A 59 -7.12 -0.26 3.11
C PHE A 59 -7.59 -1.37 4.06
N ILE A 60 -8.45 -1.05 5.02
CA ILE A 60 -9.04 -2.05 5.93
C ILE A 60 -9.97 -3.00 5.17
N GLU A 61 -10.77 -2.49 4.23
CA GLU A 61 -11.60 -3.30 3.32
C GLU A 61 -10.72 -4.30 2.54
N LEU A 62 -9.67 -3.82 1.88
CA LEU A 62 -8.75 -4.66 1.11
C LEU A 62 -7.99 -5.65 2.00
N ALA A 63 -7.56 -5.24 3.20
CA ALA A 63 -6.90 -6.15 4.14
C ALA A 63 -7.84 -7.25 4.63
N THR A 64 -9.12 -6.94 4.81
CA THR A 64 -10.16 -7.91 5.16
C THR A 64 -10.42 -8.88 4.02
N GLU A 65 -10.46 -8.40 2.77
CA GLU A 65 -10.61 -9.23 1.57
C GLU A 65 -9.46 -10.24 1.41
N LEU A 66 -8.25 -9.83 1.79
CA LEU A 66 -7.07 -10.70 1.82
C LEU A 66 -7.01 -11.59 3.07
N GLU A 67 -8.03 -11.57 3.94
CA GLU A 67 -8.06 -12.33 5.19
C GLU A 67 -6.84 -12.05 6.11
N LEU A 68 -6.32 -10.83 6.07
CA LEU A 68 -5.21 -10.40 6.92
C LEU A 68 -5.66 -10.17 8.37
N ASP A 69 -4.72 -10.29 9.29
CA ASP A 69 -4.91 -9.77 10.65
C ASP A 69 -4.96 -8.24 10.57
N THR A 70 -6.16 -7.68 10.73
CA THR A 70 -6.42 -6.24 10.57
C THR A 70 -5.84 -5.41 11.70
N GLU A 71 -5.72 -5.95 12.91
CA GLU A 71 -5.07 -5.27 14.04
C GLU A 71 -3.56 -5.15 13.77
N ARG A 72 -2.92 -6.24 13.36
CA ARG A 72 -1.50 -6.25 12.97
C ARG A 72 -1.25 -5.38 11.74
N PHE A 73 -2.13 -5.46 10.74
CA PHE A 73 -2.06 -4.62 9.54
C PHE A 73 -2.07 -3.13 9.89
N LEU A 74 -2.99 -2.70 10.76
CA LEU A 74 -3.09 -1.30 11.18
C LEU A 74 -1.87 -0.85 11.99
N ALA A 75 -1.33 -1.72 12.85
CA ALA A 75 -0.09 -1.46 13.57
C ALA A 75 1.08 -1.26 12.59
N ASP A 76 1.26 -2.16 11.63
CA ASP A 76 2.32 -2.09 10.64
C ASP A 76 2.16 -0.89 9.70
N TYR A 77 0.93 -0.58 9.28
CA TYR A 77 0.58 0.59 8.47
C TYR A 77 0.92 1.91 9.19
N ALA A 78 0.64 2.00 10.49
CA ALA A 78 0.97 3.16 11.32
C ALA A 78 2.51 3.31 11.53
N GLN A 79 3.20 2.17 11.70
CA GLN A 79 4.66 2.12 11.88
C GLN A 79 5.45 2.31 10.59
N ALA A 80 4.84 2.11 9.41
CA ALA A 80 5.46 2.37 8.10
C ALA A 80 5.74 3.88 7.83
N SER A 81 5.65 4.73 8.86
CA SER A 81 6.06 6.12 8.82
C SER A 81 7.48 6.28 9.39
N ALA A 82 8.38 6.79 8.54
CA ALA A 82 9.78 7.15 8.81
C ALA A 82 10.82 6.01 8.76
N GLY A 83 11.42 5.81 7.57
CA GLY A 83 12.87 5.55 7.51
C GLY A 83 13.35 4.16 7.12
N GLN A 84 12.50 3.16 6.92
CA GLN A 84 12.99 1.81 6.60
C GLN A 84 12.13 1.12 5.54
N LEU A 85 12.47 1.32 4.27
CA LEU A 85 12.25 0.27 3.28
C LEU A 85 13.43 -0.69 3.42
N PRO A 86 13.23 -1.96 3.85
CA PRO A 86 14.31 -2.94 3.79
C PRO A 86 14.67 -3.15 2.31
N LEU A 87 15.97 -3.00 2.03
CA LEU A 87 16.62 -3.21 0.73
C LEU A 87 16.50 -4.67 0.27
#